data_AF-A0AAE9PT42-F1
#
_entry.id   AF-A0AAE9PT42-F1
#
_cell.length_a   1.000
_cell.length_b   1.000
_cell.length_c   1.000
_cell.angle_alpha   90.00
_cell.angle_beta   90.00
_cell.angle_gamma   90.00
#
_symmetry.space_group_name_H-M   'P 1'
#
loop_
_entity.id
_entity.type
_entity.pdbx_description
1 polymer ?
#
loop_
_entity_poly.entity_id
_entity_poly.type
_entity_poly.pdbx_seq_one_letter_code
_entity_poly.pdbx_strand_id
1 'polypeptide(L)'
;MDRISPTFIPAEIGSRVLATDGWFQTVIAAVEGQQMLVQTSVNDPYNVPGIVRIQQSALPSLIGPSSAGHADRGFTGFAEGDIFPLSYTPAWQTEDGKWHSLSEGIPGTLEFDRDGGIDPQDGGGTVQMEQSSASDGATDFTLLWKGPFPGVREIRTHYRQVPGKIEVAYELQGNIQNVGALIPLMAYDGRERSVIHHVMSAGKETESIRVEYAGASLEVIPTTEGTNVVWPEELASVACRNGLLKGARLECEGNRISFIIRLPE
;
A
#
# COMPACT_ATOMS: atom_id res chain seq x y z
N MET A 1 -10.32 15.89 34.71
CA MET A 1 -10.00 15.14 33.49
C MET A 1 -8.51 15.02 33.43
N ASP A 2 -7.98 13.85 33.76
CA ASP A 2 -6.54 13.60 33.67
C ASP A 2 -6.11 13.70 32.21
N ARG A 3 -5.11 14.53 31.96
CA ARG A 3 -4.46 14.68 30.66
C ARG A 3 -3.82 13.34 30.34
N ILE A 4 -4.40 12.59 29.40
CA ILE A 4 -3.74 11.41 28.83
C ILE A 4 -2.44 11.92 28.22
N SER A 5 -1.30 11.51 28.77
CA SER A 5 0.01 11.82 28.18
C SER A 5 0.05 11.29 26.75
N PRO A 6 0.59 12.05 25.78
CA PRO A 6 0.74 11.55 24.42
C PRO A 6 1.50 10.23 24.50
N THR A 7 0.84 9.16 24.07
CA THR A 7 1.45 7.84 24.07
C THR A 7 2.45 7.85 22.93
N PHE A 8 3.73 7.78 23.26
CA PHE A 8 4.78 7.76 22.28
C PHE A 8 4.54 6.62 21.29
N ILE A 9 4.52 6.91 20.00
CA ILE A 9 4.54 5.82 19.01
C ILE A 9 5.86 5.08 19.30
N PRO A 10 5.90 3.73 19.27
CA PRO A 10 7.16 3.02 19.45
C PRO A 10 8.32 3.63 18.63
N ALA A 11 8.01 4.25 17.49
CA ALA A 11 8.88 4.98 16.56
C ALA A 11 9.74 6.11 17.17
N GLU A 12 9.49 6.51 18.41
CA GLU A 12 10.22 7.59 19.07
C GLU A 12 11.56 7.18 19.70
N ILE A 13 11.91 5.89 19.61
CA ILE A 13 13.22 5.38 20.03
C ILE A 13 13.93 4.78 18.82
N GLY A 14 14.61 5.66 18.07
CA GLY A 14 15.48 5.29 16.95
C GLY A 14 14.74 4.73 15.71
N SER A 15 15.45 4.70 14.60
CA SER A 15 14.94 4.09 13.37
C SER A 15 15.01 2.56 13.48
N ARG A 16 14.01 1.84 12.97
CA ARG A 16 14.01 0.36 12.97
C ARG A 16 13.13 -0.25 11.89
N VAL A 17 13.46 -1.49 11.52
CA VAL A 17 12.65 -2.38 10.69
C VAL A 17 12.44 -3.69 11.46
N LEU A 18 11.18 -4.06 11.70
CA LEU A 18 10.80 -5.30 12.36
C LEU A 18 9.99 -6.15 11.39
N ALA A 19 10.41 -7.38 11.14
CA ALA A 19 9.62 -8.37 10.39
C ALA A 19 9.01 -9.36 11.38
N THR A 20 7.69 -9.50 11.36
CA THR A 20 7.00 -10.55 12.11
C THR A 20 6.67 -11.71 11.18
N ASP A 21 6.91 -12.93 11.66
CA ASP A 21 6.66 -14.18 10.96
C ASP A 21 5.47 -14.95 11.59
N GLY A 22 5.12 -16.09 10.99
CA GLY A 22 3.93 -16.86 11.36
C GLY A 22 2.64 -16.25 10.81
N TRP A 23 1.58 -16.23 11.62
CA TRP A 23 0.23 -15.79 11.19
C TRP A 23 0.10 -14.27 11.00
N PHE A 24 1.02 -13.49 11.58
CA PHE A 24 1.04 -12.03 11.44
C PHE A 24 2.22 -11.64 10.56
N GLN A 25 2.02 -11.73 9.24
CA GLN A 25 3.03 -11.42 8.23
C GLN A 25 3.06 -9.91 7.96
N THR A 26 3.81 -9.16 8.77
CA THR A 26 3.89 -7.69 8.70
C THR A 26 5.33 -7.20 8.87
N VAL A 27 5.73 -6.22 8.06
CA VAL A 27 6.95 -5.43 8.28
C VAL A 27 6.56 -4.07 8.84
N ILE A 28 7.18 -3.70 9.95
CA ILE A 28 7.01 -2.41 10.61
C ILE A 28 8.30 -1.63 10.46
N ALA A 29 8.24 -0.50 9.74
CA ALA A 29 9.33 0.46 9.65
C ALA A 29 8.98 1.73 10.42
N ALA A 30 9.96 2.31 11.11
CA ALA A 30 9.75 3.49 11.94
C ALA A 30 10.95 4.42 11.88
N VAL A 31 10.65 5.72 11.85
CA VAL A 31 11.56 6.85 12.07
C VAL A 31 10.89 7.82 13.04
N GLU A 32 11.60 8.85 13.52
CA GLU A 32 11.03 9.80 14.47
C GLU A 32 9.67 10.37 13.99
N GLY A 33 8.64 10.24 14.83
CA GLY A 33 7.29 10.75 14.55
C GLY A 33 6.50 10.03 13.46
N GLN A 34 7.03 8.97 12.83
CA GLN A 34 6.41 8.31 11.68
C GLN A 34 6.62 6.78 11.67
N GLN A 35 5.55 6.03 11.38
CA GLN A 35 5.57 4.57 11.26
C GLN A 35 4.87 4.12 9.98
N MET A 36 5.43 3.14 9.29
CA MET A 36 4.87 2.48 8.11
C MET A 36 4.66 0.99 8.39
N LEU A 37 3.50 0.45 8.02
CA LEU A 37 3.20 -0.98 8.09
C LEU A 37 3.00 -1.53 6.67
N VAL A 38 3.80 -2.55 6.33
CA VAL A 38 3.69 -3.31 5.09
C VAL A 38 3.17 -4.70 5.43
N GLN A 39 2.01 -5.07 4.90
CA GLN A 39 1.52 -6.43 5.02
C GLN A 39 2.21 -7.30 3.98
N THR A 40 2.68 -8.46 4.43
CA THR A 40 3.40 -9.42 3.60
C THR A 40 2.65 -10.73 3.41
N SER A 41 1.43 -10.83 3.96
CA SER A 41 0.57 -11.96 3.67
C SER A 41 0.02 -11.91 2.27
N VAL A 42 0.42 -12.88 1.47
CA VAL A 42 -0.04 -13.06 0.09
C VAL A 42 -1.37 -13.79 0.01
N ASN A 43 -1.87 -14.37 1.09
CA ASN A 43 -3.08 -15.19 1.09
C ASN A 43 -4.00 -14.91 2.29
N ASP A 44 -3.75 -13.86 3.08
CA ASP A 44 -4.62 -13.47 4.19
C ASP A 44 -5.86 -12.73 3.65
N PRO A 45 -7.08 -13.20 3.97
CA PRO A 45 -8.31 -12.59 3.49
C PRO A 45 -8.64 -11.25 4.16
N TYR A 46 -8.00 -10.93 5.28
CA TYR A 46 -8.17 -9.68 6.01
C TYR A 46 -7.11 -8.64 5.69
N ASN A 47 -5.89 -9.07 5.37
CA ASN A 47 -4.75 -8.18 5.13
C ASN A 47 -4.15 -8.45 3.75
N VAL A 48 -4.42 -7.55 2.80
CA VAL A 48 -3.82 -7.62 1.46
C VAL A 48 -2.36 -7.13 1.48
N PRO A 49 -1.47 -7.66 0.63
CA PRO A 49 -0.08 -7.22 0.52
C PRO A 49 0.11 -5.73 0.24
N GLY A 50 1.23 -5.16 0.69
CA GLY A 50 1.64 -3.78 0.39
C GLY A 50 1.59 -2.85 1.61
N ILE A 51 1.78 -1.53 1.41
CA ILE A 51 1.67 -0.58 2.52
C ILE A 51 0.19 -0.40 2.86
N VAL A 52 -0.19 -0.84 4.06
CA VAL A 52 -1.59 -0.79 4.54
C VAL A 52 -1.79 0.25 5.63
N ARG A 53 -0.71 0.84 6.16
CA ARG A 53 -0.82 1.93 7.11
C ARG A 53 0.41 2.84 7.09
N ILE A 54 0.16 4.13 7.18
CA ILE A 54 1.16 5.16 7.52
C ILE A 54 0.60 5.91 8.72
N GLN A 55 1.34 5.92 9.82
CA GLN A 55 1.03 6.72 11.00
C GLN A 55 2.05 7.85 11.11
N GLN A 56 1.57 9.04 11.39
CA GLN A 56 2.39 10.18 11.76
C GLN A 56 1.62 11.02 12.76
N SER A 57 2.30 11.63 13.74
CA SER A 57 1.67 12.39 14.82
C SER A 57 0.74 13.52 14.33
N ALA A 58 1.03 14.09 13.15
CA ALA A 58 0.28 15.18 12.53
C ALA A 58 -0.79 14.71 11.51
N LEU A 59 -0.88 13.39 11.24
CA LEU A 59 -1.83 12.83 10.28
C LEU A 59 -3.04 12.21 10.98
N PRO A 60 -4.28 12.51 10.52
CA PRO A 60 -5.44 11.70 10.82
C PRO A 60 -5.15 10.24 10.55
N SER A 61 -5.51 9.35 11.48
CA SER A 61 -5.19 7.91 11.37
C SER A 61 -5.78 7.22 10.13
N LEU A 62 -6.74 7.87 9.46
CA LEU A 62 -7.48 7.39 8.29
C LEU A 62 -7.05 8.01 6.95
N ILE A 63 -6.19 9.04 6.93
CA ILE A 63 -5.69 9.62 5.67
C ILE A 63 -4.54 8.79 5.08
N GLY A 64 -3.82 8.07 5.94
CA GLY A 64 -2.91 7.02 5.52
C GLY A 64 -3.69 5.84 4.94
N PRO A 65 -3.02 4.91 4.24
CA PRO A 65 -3.71 3.76 3.66
C PRO A 65 -4.58 3.09 4.72
N SER A 66 -5.86 2.88 4.39
CA SER A 66 -6.63 1.78 4.91
C SER A 66 -6.63 0.74 3.80
N SER A 67 -6.35 -0.52 4.11
CA SER A 67 -6.54 -1.59 3.15
C SER A 67 -8.03 -1.90 2.99
N ALA A 68 -8.41 -2.25 1.78
CA ALA A 68 -9.61 -3.04 1.55
C ALA A 68 -9.31 -4.53 1.81
N GLY A 69 -10.35 -5.31 2.07
CA GLY A 69 -10.24 -6.75 2.32
C GLY A 69 -10.14 -7.52 1.02
N HIS A 70 -9.84 -8.82 1.12
CA HIS A 70 -9.87 -9.71 -0.05
C HIS A 70 -11.31 -9.86 -0.59
N ALA A 71 -11.42 -10.17 -1.89
CA ALA A 71 -12.70 -10.38 -2.59
C ALA A 71 -13.60 -11.45 -1.92
N ASP A 72 -12.99 -12.40 -1.21
CA ASP A 72 -13.61 -13.63 -0.74
C ASP A 72 -13.81 -13.70 0.80
N ARG A 73 -14.56 -12.76 1.37
CA ARG A 73 -15.19 -12.87 2.73
C ARG A 73 -14.34 -12.50 3.95
N GLY A 74 -14.03 -11.22 4.11
CA GLY A 74 -13.60 -10.66 5.40
C GLY A 74 -14.70 -9.89 6.14
N PHE A 75 -14.81 -8.59 5.81
CA PHE A 75 -15.58 -7.59 6.56
C PHE A 75 -16.56 -6.78 5.70
N THR A 76 -16.53 -6.96 4.38
CA THR A 76 -17.25 -6.13 3.40
C THR A 76 -18.71 -6.51 3.19
N GLY A 77 -19.19 -7.60 3.79
CA GLY A 77 -20.61 -7.99 3.74
C GLY A 77 -21.58 -6.96 4.33
N PHE A 78 -21.06 -5.94 5.03
CA PHE A 78 -21.82 -4.83 5.62
C PHE A 78 -21.29 -3.44 5.20
N ALA A 79 -20.35 -3.38 4.26
CA ALA A 79 -19.76 -2.13 3.83
C ALA A 79 -20.50 -1.56 2.62
N GLU A 80 -20.61 -0.24 2.55
CA GLU A 80 -20.99 0.45 1.32
C GLU A 80 -19.79 0.40 0.36
N GLY A 81 -20.02 0.20 -0.94
CA GLY A 81 -18.97 0.17 -1.98
C GLY A 81 -18.59 -1.23 -2.49
N ASP A 82 -17.68 -1.25 -3.47
CA ASP A 82 -17.22 -2.45 -4.15
C ASP A 82 -16.15 -3.17 -3.34
N ILE A 83 -16.15 -4.50 -3.42
CA ILE A 83 -15.14 -5.35 -2.78
C ILE A 83 -13.97 -5.49 -3.75
N PHE A 84 -12.89 -4.77 -3.51
CA PHE A 84 -11.69 -4.82 -4.33
C PHE A 84 -10.43 -4.78 -3.44
N PRO A 85 -9.43 -5.66 -3.64
CA PRO A 85 -8.21 -5.64 -2.85
C PRO A 85 -7.34 -4.42 -3.19
N LEU A 86 -7.28 -3.44 -2.30
CA LEU A 86 -6.61 -2.17 -2.54
C LEU A 86 -5.68 -1.78 -1.38
N SER A 87 -4.42 -1.51 -1.70
CA SER A 87 -3.34 -1.04 -0.83
C SER A 87 -2.27 -0.35 -1.68
N TYR A 88 -1.24 0.27 -1.08
CA TYR A 88 -0.08 0.73 -1.87
C TYR A 88 0.76 -0.47 -2.28
N THR A 89 0.61 -0.89 -3.53
CA THR A 89 1.17 -2.15 -4.00
C THR A 89 1.56 -2.09 -5.48
N PRO A 90 2.50 -2.93 -5.93
CA PRO A 90 2.78 -3.13 -7.36
C PRO A 90 1.56 -3.62 -8.13
N ALA A 91 1.38 -3.09 -9.34
CA ALA A 91 0.45 -3.57 -10.34
C ALA A 91 1.16 -3.81 -11.67
N TRP A 92 0.59 -4.63 -12.54
CA TRP A 92 1.15 -4.90 -13.86
C TRP A 92 0.06 -5.31 -14.85
N GLN A 93 0.36 -5.08 -16.12
CA GLN A 93 -0.49 -5.51 -17.23
C GLN A 93 0.15 -6.71 -17.94
N THR A 94 -0.58 -7.79 -18.12
CA THR A 94 -0.12 -8.95 -18.90
C THR A 94 -0.41 -8.77 -20.40
N GLU A 95 0.11 -9.66 -21.24
CA GLU A 95 -0.01 -9.55 -22.71
C GLU A 95 -1.45 -9.55 -23.22
N ASP A 96 -2.40 -10.11 -22.47
CA ASP A 96 -3.82 -10.11 -22.81
C ASP A 96 -4.53 -8.77 -22.48
N GLY A 97 -3.77 -7.79 -21.98
CA GLY A 97 -4.25 -6.45 -21.62
C GLY A 97 -4.87 -6.36 -20.23
N LYS A 98 -4.95 -7.45 -19.46
CA LYS A 98 -5.49 -7.42 -18.10
C LYS A 98 -4.48 -6.89 -17.09
N TRP A 99 -4.99 -6.05 -16.20
CA TRP A 99 -4.26 -5.58 -15.04
C TRP A 99 -4.41 -6.54 -13.87
N HIS A 100 -3.30 -6.74 -13.17
CA HIS A 100 -3.17 -7.51 -11.95
C HIS A 100 -2.46 -6.66 -10.90
N SER A 101 -2.58 -7.02 -9.63
CA SER A 101 -1.82 -6.40 -8.56
C SER A 101 -1.38 -7.41 -7.52
N LEU A 102 -0.33 -7.06 -6.79
CA LEU A 102 0.11 -7.88 -5.66
C LEU A 102 -0.94 -7.88 -4.54
N SER A 103 -1.81 -6.86 -4.45
CA SER A 103 -2.91 -6.85 -3.46
C SER A 103 -3.96 -7.93 -3.71
N GLU A 104 -4.12 -8.42 -4.94
CA GLU A 104 -4.97 -9.59 -5.25
C GLU A 104 -4.53 -10.84 -4.47
N GLY A 105 -3.28 -10.88 -4.01
CA GLY A 105 -2.74 -12.02 -3.32
C GLY A 105 -2.64 -13.24 -4.22
N ILE A 106 -2.68 -14.41 -3.60
CA ILE A 106 -2.67 -15.71 -4.24
C ILE A 106 -3.91 -16.45 -3.74
N PRO A 107 -4.76 -16.97 -4.64
CA PRO A 107 -5.91 -17.76 -4.25
C PRO A 107 -5.48 -18.93 -3.36
N GLY A 108 -6.10 -19.07 -2.19
CA GLY A 108 -5.94 -20.25 -1.34
C GLY A 108 -6.43 -21.52 -2.04
N THR A 109 -5.89 -22.67 -1.65
CA THR A 109 -6.33 -23.96 -2.22
C THR A 109 -7.59 -24.51 -1.54
N LEU A 110 -8.00 -23.90 -0.42
CA LEU A 110 -9.14 -24.26 0.40
C LEU A 110 -10.14 -23.09 0.50
N GLU A 111 -11.41 -23.40 0.77
CA GLU A 111 -12.37 -22.37 1.16
C GLU A 111 -11.90 -21.68 2.45
N PHE A 112 -12.04 -20.36 2.51
CA PHE A 112 -11.62 -19.61 3.68
C PHE A 112 -12.42 -20.00 4.93
N ASP A 113 -11.72 -20.54 5.93
CA ASP A 113 -12.23 -20.75 7.28
C ASP A 113 -11.87 -19.56 8.17
N ARG A 114 -12.89 -18.81 8.59
CA ARG A 114 -12.72 -17.66 9.49
C ARG A 114 -12.09 -18.05 10.83
N ASP A 115 -12.44 -19.22 11.35
CA ASP A 115 -12.04 -19.65 12.68
C ASP A 115 -10.66 -20.36 12.64
N GLY A 116 -10.28 -20.88 11.48
CA GLY A 116 -8.99 -21.53 11.21
C GLY A 116 -7.92 -20.62 10.58
N GLY A 117 -8.31 -19.54 9.91
CA GLY A 117 -7.41 -18.69 9.11
C GLY A 117 -6.90 -19.38 7.83
N ILE A 118 -5.98 -18.73 7.11
CA ILE A 118 -5.26 -19.33 5.98
C ILE A 118 -3.79 -19.53 6.40
N ASP A 119 -3.24 -20.73 6.18
CA ASP A 119 -1.81 -20.96 6.37
C ASP A 119 -1.04 -20.05 5.40
N PRO A 120 -0.17 -19.15 5.86
CA PRO A 120 0.56 -18.25 4.98
C PRO A 120 1.47 -18.92 3.94
N GLN A 121 1.70 -20.23 4.05
CA GLN A 121 2.42 -21.03 3.06
C GLN A 121 1.51 -21.63 1.97
N ASP A 122 0.18 -21.57 2.15
CA ASP A 122 -0.79 -22.03 1.15
C ASP A 122 -0.77 -21.14 -0.10
N GLY A 123 -0.99 -21.72 -1.28
CA GLY A 123 -0.93 -21.02 -2.57
C GLY A 123 0.48 -20.86 -3.16
N GLY A 124 1.55 -21.20 -2.41
CA GLY A 124 2.92 -21.27 -2.95
C GLY A 124 3.62 -19.93 -3.17
N GLY A 125 3.16 -18.87 -2.50
CA GLY A 125 3.84 -17.59 -2.45
C GLY A 125 4.87 -17.52 -1.33
N THR A 126 5.88 -16.68 -1.51
CA THR A 126 6.91 -16.40 -0.51
C THR A 126 7.30 -14.94 -0.55
N VAL A 127 7.64 -14.40 0.61
CA VAL A 127 8.19 -13.06 0.78
C VAL A 127 9.48 -13.14 1.60
N GLN A 128 10.53 -12.51 1.12
CA GLN A 128 11.83 -12.48 1.79
C GLN A 128 12.31 -11.05 1.94
N MET A 129 12.80 -10.70 3.12
CA MET A 129 13.57 -9.46 3.32
C MET A 129 14.98 -9.65 2.77
N GLU A 130 15.30 -9.03 1.63
CA GLU A 130 16.63 -9.13 1.01
C GLU A 130 17.64 -8.22 1.73
N GLN A 131 17.20 -7.01 2.08
CA GLN A 131 18.03 -5.98 2.71
C GLN A 131 17.19 -5.21 3.72
N SER A 132 17.80 -4.86 4.85
CA SER A 132 17.24 -3.89 5.77
C SER A 132 18.36 -3.13 6.47
N SER A 133 18.13 -1.84 6.66
CA SER A 133 19.01 -0.96 7.41
C SER A 133 18.18 0.09 8.14
N ALA A 134 18.70 0.50 9.29
CA ALA A 134 18.19 1.62 10.05
C ALA A 134 19.39 2.42 10.55
N SER A 135 19.42 3.70 10.19
CA SER A 135 20.44 4.66 10.61
C SER A 135 19.75 5.89 11.20
N ASP A 136 20.50 6.79 11.85
CA ASP A 136 19.94 7.98 12.47
C ASP A 136 19.08 8.80 11.48
N GLY A 137 17.77 8.73 11.66
CA GLY A 137 16.76 9.45 10.87
C GLY A 137 16.24 8.76 9.60
N ALA A 138 16.63 7.51 9.31
CA ALA A 138 16.16 6.81 8.12
C ALA A 138 16.02 5.29 8.31
N THR A 139 15.03 4.70 7.62
CA THR A 139 15.01 3.25 7.36
C THR A 139 15.01 2.98 5.87
N ASP A 140 15.63 1.87 5.47
CA ASP A 140 15.70 1.42 4.09
C ASP A 140 15.61 -0.11 4.07
N PHE A 141 14.66 -0.67 3.34
CA PHE A 141 14.51 -2.12 3.23
C PHE A 141 13.89 -2.54 1.90
N THR A 142 14.18 -3.79 1.51
CA THR A 142 13.70 -4.42 0.28
C THR A 142 13.04 -5.75 0.58
N LEU A 143 11.85 -5.96 0.02
CA LEU A 143 11.13 -7.23 0.03
C LEU A 143 11.14 -7.84 -1.38
N LEU A 144 11.45 -9.13 -1.45
CA LEU A 144 11.35 -9.95 -2.65
C LEU A 144 10.15 -10.88 -2.51
N TRP A 145 9.23 -10.78 -3.46
CA TRP A 145 8.02 -11.58 -3.53
C TRP A 145 8.16 -12.57 -4.68
N LYS A 146 7.84 -13.83 -4.43
CA LYS A 146 7.76 -14.88 -5.45
C LYS A 146 6.47 -15.66 -5.26
N GLY A 147 5.89 -16.14 -6.36
CA GLY A 147 4.65 -16.89 -6.33
C GLY A 147 4.10 -17.10 -7.72
N PRO A 148 2.93 -17.76 -7.84
CA PRO A 148 2.24 -17.97 -9.10
C PRO A 148 1.53 -16.69 -9.60
N PHE A 149 2.25 -15.56 -9.67
CA PHE A 149 1.70 -14.30 -10.13
C PHE A 149 1.53 -14.32 -11.67
N PRO A 150 0.38 -13.92 -12.23
CA PRO A 150 0.15 -13.93 -13.67
C PRO A 150 1.22 -13.17 -14.45
N GLY A 151 1.99 -13.85 -15.31
CA GLY A 151 3.04 -13.24 -16.13
C GLY A 151 4.28 -12.75 -15.36
N VAL A 152 4.30 -12.82 -14.03
CA VAL A 152 5.39 -12.30 -13.18
C VAL A 152 6.02 -13.43 -12.37
N ARG A 153 7.36 -13.53 -12.43
CA ARG A 153 8.12 -14.50 -11.67
C ARG A 153 8.50 -13.97 -10.28
N GLU A 154 8.94 -12.71 -10.25
CA GLU A 154 9.45 -12.07 -9.04
C GLU A 154 9.04 -10.59 -9.03
N ILE A 155 8.75 -10.09 -7.84
CA ILE A 155 8.48 -8.67 -7.59
C ILE A 155 9.45 -8.24 -6.50
N ARG A 156 10.11 -7.11 -6.69
CA ARG A 156 10.94 -6.47 -5.67
C ARG A 156 10.31 -5.14 -5.29
N THR A 157 10.04 -4.96 -4.01
CA THR A 157 9.53 -3.69 -3.46
C THR A 157 10.58 -3.10 -2.55
N HIS A 158 11.05 -1.90 -2.88
CA HIS A 158 11.99 -1.13 -2.09
C HIS A 158 11.27 0.03 -1.42
N TYR A 159 11.58 0.23 -0.14
CA TYR A 159 11.03 1.30 0.67
C TYR A 159 12.14 2.01 1.42
N ARG A 160 12.18 3.33 1.29
CA ARG A 160 13.03 4.19 2.11
C ARG A 160 12.19 5.24 2.82
N GLN A 161 12.29 5.28 4.13
CA GLN A 161 11.53 6.16 5.00
C GLN A 161 12.45 7.17 5.67
N VAL A 162 12.07 8.44 5.61
CA VAL A 162 12.62 9.54 6.41
C VAL A 162 11.45 10.37 6.96
N PRO A 163 11.62 11.21 7.99
CA PRO A 163 10.54 12.06 8.49
C PRO A 163 9.87 12.87 7.36
N GLY A 164 8.55 12.80 7.27
CA GLY A 164 7.74 13.50 6.27
C GLY A 164 7.70 12.86 4.88
N LYS A 165 8.41 11.74 4.65
CA LYS A 165 8.57 11.19 3.31
C LYS A 165 8.81 9.67 3.27
N ILE A 166 8.19 9.02 2.30
CA ILE A 166 8.46 7.61 1.96
C ILE A 166 8.76 7.54 0.46
N GLU A 167 9.93 7.03 0.10
CA GLU A 167 10.29 6.67 -1.27
C GLU A 167 9.93 5.21 -1.50
N VAL A 168 9.23 4.95 -2.60
CA VAL A 168 8.76 3.62 -2.96
C VAL A 168 9.21 3.30 -4.38
N ALA A 169 9.76 2.11 -4.57
CA ALA A 169 10.09 1.60 -5.90
C ALA A 169 9.69 0.14 -6.04
N TYR A 170 9.09 -0.19 -7.18
CA TYR A 170 8.69 -1.54 -7.55
C TYR A 170 9.44 -1.96 -8.81
N GLU A 171 10.00 -3.16 -8.80
CA GLU A 171 10.66 -3.78 -9.95
C GLU A 171 10.07 -5.17 -10.15
N LEU A 172 9.63 -5.47 -11.36
CA LEU A 172 8.97 -6.72 -11.71
C LEU A 172 9.83 -7.49 -12.72
N GLN A 173 9.91 -8.80 -12.57
CA GLN A 173 10.55 -9.69 -13.52
C GLN A 173 9.52 -10.66 -14.10
N GLY A 174 9.33 -10.62 -15.41
CA GLY A 174 8.36 -11.46 -16.10
C GLY A 174 7.99 -10.94 -17.49
N ASN A 175 6.93 -11.52 -18.04
CA ASN A 175 6.32 -11.09 -19.30
C ASN A 175 5.16 -10.14 -18.97
N ILE A 176 5.46 -8.85 -18.90
CA ILE A 176 4.49 -7.78 -18.65
C ILE A 176 4.61 -6.72 -19.75
N GLN A 177 3.49 -6.06 -20.05
CA GLN A 177 3.45 -4.95 -21.00
C GLN A 177 3.72 -3.61 -20.31
N ASN A 178 3.08 -3.40 -19.16
CA ASN A 178 3.18 -2.18 -18.36
C ASN A 178 3.33 -2.52 -16.88
N VAL A 179 3.96 -1.61 -16.15
CA VAL A 179 4.10 -1.67 -14.70
C VAL A 179 3.31 -0.52 -14.08
N GLY A 180 2.82 -0.74 -12.87
CA GLY A 180 2.09 0.28 -12.15
C GLY A 180 2.18 0.17 -10.63
N ALA A 181 1.54 1.13 -9.97
CA ALA A 181 1.37 1.17 -8.52
C ALA A 181 -0.08 1.54 -8.21
N LEU A 182 -0.77 0.72 -7.42
CA LEU A 182 -2.09 1.08 -6.89
C LEU A 182 -1.92 2.05 -5.72
N ILE A 183 -2.75 3.08 -5.71
CA ILE A 183 -2.72 4.15 -4.72
C ILE A 183 -4.10 4.23 -4.05
N PRO A 184 -4.27 3.73 -2.82
CA PRO A 184 -5.49 3.91 -2.04
C PRO A 184 -5.59 5.35 -1.54
N LEU A 185 -6.74 5.98 -1.74
CA LEU A 185 -7.01 7.34 -1.29
C LEU A 185 -8.28 7.30 -0.44
N MET A 186 -8.21 7.83 0.79
CA MET A 186 -9.41 8.00 1.59
C MET A 186 -10.41 8.89 0.85
N ALA A 187 -11.66 8.45 0.73
CA ALA A 187 -12.71 9.20 0.02
C ALA A 187 -13.82 9.65 0.97
N TYR A 188 -14.23 8.79 1.90
CA TYR A 188 -15.32 9.07 2.84
C TYR A 188 -15.22 8.17 4.08
N ASP A 189 -15.40 8.72 5.28
CA ASP A 189 -15.31 7.95 6.55
C ASP A 189 -16.66 7.60 7.19
N GLY A 190 -17.78 7.84 6.49
CA GLY A 190 -19.12 7.79 7.06
C GLY A 190 -19.62 9.13 7.62
N ARG A 191 -18.79 10.18 7.62
CA ARG A 191 -19.14 11.53 8.10
C ARG A 191 -18.57 12.64 7.20
N GLU A 192 -17.28 12.62 6.92
CA GLU A 192 -16.52 13.61 6.16
C GLU A 192 -15.98 13.01 4.86
N ARG A 193 -16.05 13.80 3.78
CA ARG A 193 -15.45 13.44 2.48
C ARG A 193 -14.10 14.10 2.33
N SER A 194 -13.15 13.36 1.78
CA SER A 194 -11.85 13.89 1.38
C SER A 194 -11.97 14.67 0.07
N VAL A 195 -11.05 15.62 -0.14
CA VAL A 195 -10.87 16.27 -1.44
C VAL A 195 -9.65 15.65 -2.11
N ILE A 196 -9.85 15.07 -3.29
CA ILE A 196 -8.80 14.39 -4.06
C ILE A 196 -8.50 15.22 -5.30
N HIS A 197 -7.29 15.76 -5.36
CA HIS A 197 -6.80 16.57 -6.47
C HIS A 197 -5.89 15.75 -7.37
N HIS A 198 -6.15 15.84 -8.67
CA HIS A 198 -5.16 15.55 -9.69
C HIS A 198 -4.36 16.84 -9.93
N VAL A 199 -3.07 16.85 -9.58
CA VAL A 199 -2.22 18.03 -9.60
C VAL A 199 -1.27 17.96 -10.79
N MET A 200 -1.34 18.98 -11.65
CA MET A 200 -0.40 19.18 -12.75
C MET A 200 0.65 20.20 -12.31
N SER A 201 1.93 19.82 -12.31
CA SER A 201 3.00 20.76 -12.01
C SER A 201 3.21 21.72 -13.19
N ALA A 202 3.02 23.03 -13.00
CA ALA A 202 3.23 24.02 -14.06
C ALA A 202 4.66 23.93 -14.63
N GLY A 203 4.78 23.64 -15.93
CA GLY A 203 6.06 23.51 -16.62
C GLY A 203 6.80 22.19 -16.41
N LYS A 204 6.16 21.17 -15.79
CA LYS A 204 6.65 19.79 -15.73
C LYS A 204 5.55 18.83 -16.19
N GLU A 205 5.92 17.78 -16.90
CA GLU A 205 5.01 16.70 -17.31
C GLU A 205 4.73 15.70 -16.16
N THR A 206 4.96 16.07 -14.90
CA THR A 206 4.74 15.17 -13.77
C THR A 206 3.40 15.46 -13.13
N GLU A 207 2.48 14.51 -13.30
CA GLU A 207 1.18 14.43 -12.63
C GLU A 207 1.38 13.92 -11.19
N SER A 208 0.71 14.52 -10.20
CA SER A 208 0.69 13.99 -8.82
C SER A 208 -0.75 13.91 -8.29
N ILE A 209 -0.93 13.13 -7.22
CA ILE A 209 -2.23 12.97 -6.55
C ILE A 209 -2.11 13.57 -5.16
N ARG A 210 -2.98 14.52 -4.82
CA ARG A 210 -3.06 15.09 -3.47
C ARG A 210 -4.40 14.78 -2.83
N VAL A 211 -4.39 14.31 -1.60
CA VAL A 211 -5.58 14.06 -0.78
C VAL A 211 -5.58 15.03 0.39
N GLU A 212 -6.70 15.71 0.59
CA GLU A 212 -6.96 16.53 1.77
C GLU A 212 -8.11 15.90 2.57
N TYR A 213 -7.91 15.72 3.88
CA TYR A 213 -8.90 15.10 4.77
C TYR A 213 -8.66 15.52 6.22
N ALA A 214 -9.73 15.92 6.92
CA ALA A 214 -9.69 16.32 8.33
C ALA A 214 -8.58 17.35 8.66
N GLY A 215 -8.34 18.30 7.75
CA GLY A 215 -7.36 19.37 7.90
C GLY A 215 -5.90 19.01 7.62
N ALA A 216 -5.61 17.77 7.22
CA ALA A 216 -4.29 17.33 6.79
C ALA A 216 -4.26 16.99 5.29
N SER A 217 -3.06 16.90 4.72
CA SER A 217 -2.89 16.47 3.32
C SER A 217 -1.72 15.52 3.12
N LEU A 218 -1.89 14.59 2.18
CA LEU A 218 -0.86 13.68 1.68
C LEU A 218 -0.74 13.85 0.17
N GLU A 219 0.46 13.73 -0.37
CA GLU A 219 0.70 13.80 -1.81
C GLU A 219 1.51 12.59 -2.31
N VAL A 220 1.07 12.00 -3.42
CA VAL A 220 1.75 10.91 -4.12
C VAL A 220 2.33 11.45 -5.42
N ILE A 221 3.64 11.38 -5.57
CA ILE A 221 4.40 12.03 -6.63
C ILE A 221 5.18 10.95 -7.38
N PRO A 222 4.81 10.60 -8.62
CA PRO A 222 5.60 9.75 -9.49
C PRO A 222 7.00 10.33 -9.68
N THR A 223 8.00 9.45 -9.65
CA THR A 223 9.41 9.82 -9.92
C THR A 223 9.99 9.12 -11.14
N THR A 224 9.30 8.09 -11.66
CA THR A 224 9.62 7.48 -12.96
C THR A 224 9.07 8.36 -14.09
N GLU A 225 9.91 8.66 -15.07
CA GLU A 225 9.53 9.44 -16.26
C GLU A 225 8.48 8.71 -17.10
N GLY A 226 7.55 9.44 -17.71
CA GLY A 226 6.46 8.86 -18.49
C GLY A 226 5.37 8.16 -17.66
N THR A 227 5.36 8.34 -16.34
CA THR A 227 4.30 7.81 -15.47
C THR A 227 3.04 8.66 -15.57
N ASN A 228 1.91 8.03 -15.89
CA ASN A 228 0.60 8.65 -15.94
C ASN A 228 -0.23 8.30 -14.70
N VAL A 229 -1.13 9.19 -14.30
CA VAL A 229 -2.14 8.92 -13.28
C VAL A 229 -3.45 8.49 -13.94
N VAL A 230 -3.85 7.25 -13.71
CA VAL A 230 -5.11 6.69 -14.21
C VAL A 230 -6.08 6.42 -13.07
N TRP A 231 -7.37 6.54 -13.37
CA TRP A 231 -8.47 6.35 -12.43
C TRP A 231 -9.37 5.20 -12.92
N PRO A 232 -9.01 3.94 -12.64
CA PRO A 232 -9.82 2.79 -13.06
C PRO A 232 -11.24 2.87 -12.49
N GLU A 233 -12.24 2.50 -13.29
CA GLU A 233 -13.66 2.62 -12.93
C GLU A 233 -13.99 1.69 -11.75
N GLU A 234 -13.43 0.49 -11.75
CA GLU A 234 -13.57 -0.51 -10.69
C GLU A 234 -12.99 -0.07 -9.34
N LEU A 235 -12.19 1.01 -9.32
CA LEU A 235 -11.62 1.59 -8.11
C LEU A 235 -12.31 2.89 -7.67
N ALA A 236 -13.43 3.26 -8.28
CA ALA A 236 -14.10 4.53 -8.00
C ALA A 236 -14.69 4.60 -6.58
N SER A 237 -15.09 3.46 -5.99
CA SER A 237 -15.69 3.38 -4.67
C SER A 237 -15.44 2.03 -4.01
N VAL A 238 -14.24 1.85 -3.45
CA VAL A 238 -13.83 0.60 -2.81
C VAL A 238 -14.15 0.62 -1.32
N ALA A 239 -14.82 -0.43 -0.84
CA ALA A 239 -15.15 -0.60 0.56
C ALA A 239 -13.89 -0.82 1.41
N CYS A 240 -13.77 -0.12 2.54
CA CYS A 240 -12.77 -0.39 3.57
C CYS A 240 -13.39 -0.37 4.96
N ARG A 241 -12.63 -0.82 5.97
CA ARG A 241 -13.13 -0.91 7.36
C ARG A 241 -13.62 0.42 7.92
N ASN A 242 -13.07 1.52 7.42
CA ASN A 242 -13.30 2.86 7.94
C ASN A 242 -14.15 3.73 7.00
N GLY A 243 -14.77 3.15 5.96
CA GLY A 243 -15.59 3.88 4.98
C GLY A 243 -15.25 3.50 3.54
N LEU A 244 -15.08 4.49 2.68
CA LEU A 244 -14.82 4.33 1.24
C LEU A 244 -13.43 4.85 0.87
N LEU A 245 -12.78 4.08 0.01
CA LEU A 245 -11.58 4.47 -0.71
C LEU A 245 -11.92 4.79 -2.17
N LYS A 246 -11.14 5.68 -2.75
CA LYS A 246 -10.97 5.81 -4.20
C LYS A 246 -9.57 5.35 -4.55
N GLY A 247 -9.43 4.47 -5.55
CA GLY A 247 -8.13 4.05 -6.04
C GLY A 247 -7.69 4.86 -7.26
N ALA A 248 -6.39 5.12 -7.33
CA ALA A 248 -5.71 5.52 -8.55
C ALA A 248 -4.65 4.47 -8.91
N ARG A 249 -4.23 4.45 -10.17
CA ARG A 249 -3.09 3.67 -10.63
C ARG A 249 -2.07 4.60 -11.27
N LEU A 250 -0.85 4.57 -10.77
CA LEU A 250 0.30 5.07 -11.52
C LEU A 250 0.69 4.00 -12.54
N GLU A 251 0.92 4.36 -13.79
CA GLU A 251 1.32 3.40 -14.82
C GLU A 251 2.35 3.98 -15.79
N CYS A 252 3.31 3.14 -16.19
CA CYS A 252 4.31 3.46 -17.21
C CYS A 252 4.76 2.20 -17.95
N GLU A 253 5.41 2.40 -19.09
CA GLU A 253 6.07 1.32 -19.83
C GLU A 253 7.27 0.76 -19.04
N GLY A 254 7.65 -0.47 -19.36
CA GLY A 254 8.81 -1.15 -18.76
C GLY A 254 8.43 -1.98 -17.53
N ASN A 255 9.41 -2.19 -16.65
CA ASN A 255 9.29 -3.15 -15.55
C ASN A 255 9.63 -2.57 -14.18
N ARG A 256 9.84 -1.25 -14.10
CA ARG A 256 10.14 -0.55 -12.86
C ARG A 256 9.33 0.73 -12.77
N ILE A 257 8.77 0.99 -11.60
CA ILE A 257 8.08 2.24 -11.29
C ILE A 257 8.47 2.72 -9.89
N SER A 258 8.55 4.03 -9.70
CA SER A 258 8.87 4.64 -8.42
C SER A 258 8.07 5.91 -8.19
N PHE A 259 7.78 6.17 -6.91
CA PHE A 259 7.05 7.35 -6.47
C PHE A 259 7.43 7.73 -5.04
N ILE A 260 7.02 8.92 -4.64
CA ILE A 260 7.19 9.45 -3.30
C ILE A 260 5.82 9.65 -2.68
N ILE A 261 5.65 9.18 -1.45
CA ILE A 261 4.56 9.59 -0.57
C ILE A 261 5.09 10.71 0.32
N ARG A 262 4.64 11.94 0.05
CA ARG A 262 4.94 13.12 0.86
C ARG A 262 3.86 13.28 1.92
N LEU A 263 4.29 13.36 3.16
CA LEU A 263 3.47 13.59 4.33
C LEU A 263 3.64 15.05 4.79
N PRO A 264 2.71 15.63 5.56
CA PRO A 264 2.85 16.97 6.09
C PRO A 264 3.97 17.02 7.12
N GLU A 265 4.66 18.15 7.20
CA GLU A 265 5.69 18.44 8.22
C GLU A 265 5.07 18.79 9.58
#